data_AF-A0A2E3L3K7-F1
#
_entry.id   AF-A0A2E3L3K7-F1
#
_cell.length_a   1.000
_cell.length_b   1.000
_cell.length_c   1.000
_cell.angle_alpha   90.00
_cell.angle_beta   90.00
_cell.angle_gamma   90.00
#
_symmetry.space_group_name_H-M   'P 1'
#
loop_
_entity.id
_entity.type
_entity.pdbx_description
1 polymer ?
#
loop_
_entity_poly.entity_id
_entity_poly.type
_entity_poly.pdbx_seq_one_letter_code
_entity_poly.pdbx_strand_id
1 'polypeptide(L)'
;MVVELEIRFQQDGTVRSVQVLDSLRMRSDPFFRTSAEAAQRAVLHPKCNKLSMPEVRFPDWQAKYQKWQKMTLVFDPKDMF
;
A
#
# COMPACT_ATOMS: atom_id res chain seq x y z
N MET A 1 -7.43 -13.44 7.15
CA MET A 1 -6.03 -13.39 7.67
C MET A 1 -5.57 -12.04 7.23
N VAL A 2 -5.50 -11.07 8.13
CA VAL A 2 -5.41 -9.67 7.71
C VAL A 2 -3.99 -9.16 7.87
N VAL A 3 -3.43 -8.57 6.81
CA VAL A 3 -2.17 -7.82 6.83
C VAL A 3 -2.48 -6.36 6.55
N GLU A 4 -2.01 -5.46 7.40
CA GLU A 4 -2.14 -4.02 7.18
C GLU A 4 -0.80 -3.42 6.76
N LEU A 5 -0.83 -2.66 5.68
CA LEU A 5 0.31 -1.99 5.09
C LEU A 5 0.12 -0.47 5.13
N GLU A 6 1.01 0.26 5.79
CA GLU A 6 1.12 1.71 5.60
C GLU A 6 1.89 1.97 4.29
N ILE A 7 1.21 2.62 3.34
CA ILE A 7 1.77 3.04 2.07
C ILE A 7 1.91 4.55 2.10
N ARG A 8 3.08 5.04 1.68
CA ARG A 8 3.29 6.46 1.39
C ARG A 8 3.50 6.65 -0.09
N PHE A 9 2.84 7.65 -0.65
CA PHE A 9 2.94 8.01 -2.05
C PHE A 9 3.74 9.30 -2.22
N GLN A 10 4.33 9.46 -3.39
CA GLN A 10 4.83 10.74 -3.88
C GLN A 10 3.69 11.53 -4.54
N GLN A 11 3.93 12.80 -4.86
CA GLN A 11 2.94 13.67 -5.51
C GLN A 11 2.53 13.17 -6.91
N ASP A 12 3.42 12.45 -7.59
CA ASP A 12 3.18 11.83 -8.91
C ASP A 12 2.37 10.51 -8.82
N GLY A 13 1.97 10.10 -7.62
CA GLY A 13 1.24 8.85 -7.34
C GLY A 13 2.12 7.61 -7.25
N THR A 14 3.44 7.72 -7.38
CA THR A 14 4.38 6.60 -7.23
C THR A 14 4.51 6.22 -5.75
N VAL A 15 4.67 4.93 -5.46
CA VAL A 15 4.88 4.47 -4.08
C VAL A 15 6.26 4.90 -3.60
N ARG A 16 6.30 5.68 -2.53
CA ARG A 16 7.54 6.10 -1.85
C ARG A 16 8.02 5.04 -0.85
N SER A 17 7.12 4.46 -0.09
CA SER A 17 7.45 3.45 0.92
C SER A 17 6.25 2.58 1.27
N VAL A 18 6.51 1.33 1.65
CA VAL A 18 5.52 0.39 2.17
C VAL A 18 6.05 -0.22 3.45
N GLN A 19 5.23 -0.25 4.50
CA GLN A 19 5.59 -0.82 5.79
C GLN A 19 4.44 -1.69 6.31
N VAL A 20 4.76 -2.87 6.84
CA VAL A 20 3.78 -3.69 7.54
C VAL A 20 3.61 -3.14 8.95
N LEU A 21 2.37 -2.85 9.35
CA LEU A 21 2.09 -2.26 10.66
C LEU A 21 2.47 -3.22 11.80
N ASP A 22 2.15 -4.50 11.66
CA ASP A 22 2.47 -5.54 12.65
C ASP A 22 3.81 -6.23 12.38
N SER A 23 4.89 -5.45 12.47
CA SER A 23 6.27 -5.92 12.26
C SER A 23 6.75 -6.92 13.32
N LEU A 24 6.15 -6.90 14.52
CA LEU A 24 6.45 -7.87 15.58
C LEU A 24 5.94 -9.25 15.21
N ARG A 25 4.70 -9.35 14.71
CA ARG A 25 4.14 -10.61 14.24
C ARG A 25 4.87 -11.19 13.04
N MET A 26 5.45 -10.36 12.17
CA MET A 26 6.34 -10.86 11.11
C MET A 26 7.53 -11.68 11.64
N ARG A 27 7.98 -11.42 12.88
CA ARG A 27 9.11 -12.15 13.49
C ARG A 27 8.67 -13.48 14.10
N SER A 28 7.46 -13.55 14.65
CA SER A 28 6.96 -14.71 15.39
C SER A 28 6.07 -15.65 14.57
N ASP A 29 5.45 -15.17 13.49
CA ASP A 29 4.47 -15.90 12.67
C ASP A 29 4.97 -15.99 11.21
N PRO A 30 5.60 -17.12 10.81
CA PRO A 30 6.09 -17.32 9.44
C PRO A 30 5.00 -17.29 8.37
N PHE A 31 3.78 -17.69 8.73
CA PHE A 31 2.63 -17.67 7.82
C PHE A 31 2.19 -16.23 7.56
N PHE A 32 2.07 -15.42 8.62
CA PHE A 32 1.85 -13.98 8.49
C PHE A 32 2.95 -13.29 7.70
N ARG A 33 4.22 -13.60 7.98
CA ARG A 33 5.37 -13.03 7.25
C ARG A 33 5.27 -13.27 5.76
N THR A 34 4.94 -14.49 5.34
CA THR A 34 4.82 -14.85 3.92
C THR A 34 3.73 -14.04 3.23
N SER A 35 2.55 -13.90 3.85
CA SER A 35 1.45 -13.09 3.31
C SER A 35 1.81 -11.60 3.29
N ALA A 36 2.52 -11.11 4.31
CA ALA A 36 2.95 -9.72 4.39
C ALA A 36 3.97 -9.36 3.30
N GLU A 37 4.95 -10.22 3.04
CA GLU A 37 5.91 -10.07 1.97
C GLU A 37 5.24 -10.17 0.59
N ALA A 38 4.25 -11.05 0.43
CA ALA A 38 3.45 -11.12 -0.80
C ALA A 38 2.68 -9.83 -1.06
N ALA A 39 2.04 -9.27 -0.03
CA ALA A 39 1.31 -8.01 -0.12
C ALA A 39 2.26 -6.83 -0.44
N GLN A 40 3.45 -6.78 0.16
CA GLN A 40 4.49 -5.79 -0.20
C GLN A 40 4.90 -5.91 -1.68
N ARG A 41 5.16 -7.13 -2.17
CA ARG A 41 5.51 -7.36 -3.58
C ARG A 41 4.40 -6.91 -4.53
N ALA A 42 3.14 -7.13 -4.16
CA ALA A 42 2.00 -6.68 -4.96
C ALA A 42 1.95 -5.15 -5.08
N VAL A 43 2.15 -4.42 -3.98
CA VAL A 43 2.16 -2.95 -3.99
C VAL A 43 3.34 -2.39 -4.80
N LEU A 44 4.52 -3.00 -4.66
CA LEU A 44 5.75 -2.53 -5.32
C LEU A 44 5.89 -3.04 -6.76
N HIS A 45 5.00 -3.91 -7.23
CA HIS A 45 5.08 -4.46 -8.58
C HIS A 45 5.01 -3.33 -9.62
N PRO A 46 5.84 -3.31 -10.70
CA PRO A 46 5.87 -2.19 -11.65
C PRO A 46 4.52 -1.84 -12.30
N LYS A 47 3.63 -2.83 -12.46
CA LYS A 47 2.26 -2.61 -12.98
C LYS A 47 1.32 -1.93 -11.97
N CYS A 48 1.69 -1.93 -10.69
CA CYS A 48 0.90 -1.41 -9.57
C CYS A 48 1.60 -0.21 -8.90
N ASN A 49 2.91 -0.05 -9.10
CA ASN A 49 3.75 1.01 -8.55
C ASN A 49 3.66 2.31 -9.36
N LYS A 50 2.42 2.78 -9.47
CA LYS A 50 2.03 4.15 -9.78
C LYS A 50 0.51 4.12 -9.66
N LEU A 51 -0.03 4.75 -8.62
CA LEU A 51 -1.46 4.97 -8.58
C LEU A 51 -1.79 5.75 -9.85
N SER A 52 -2.72 5.25 -10.67
CA SER A 52 -3.16 5.97 -11.86
C SER A 52 -3.90 7.22 -11.39
N MET A 53 -3.12 8.25 -11.05
CA MET A 53 -3.61 9.59 -10.76
C MET A 53 -4.31 10.03 -12.02
N PRO A 54 -5.60 10.33 -11.96
CA PRO A 54 -6.19 11.07 -13.03
C PRO A 54 -5.76 12.52 -12.81
N GLU A 55 -4.51 12.84 -13.17
CA GLU A 55 -3.95 14.20 -13.19
C GLU A 55 -4.90 15.18 -13.90
N VAL A 56 -5.71 14.63 -14.83
CA VAL A 56 -6.74 15.31 -15.61
C VAL A 56 -8.08 15.50 -14.87
N ARG A 57 -8.40 14.70 -13.84
CA ARG A 57 -9.77 14.61 -13.28
C ARG A 57 -10.02 15.44 -12.02
N PHE A 58 -8.98 15.92 -11.34
CA PHE A 58 -9.13 16.71 -10.11
C PHE A 58 -8.28 17.98 -10.16
N PRO A 59 -8.89 19.15 -10.46
CA PRO A 59 -8.18 20.43 -10.52
C PRO A 59 -7.48 20.82 -9.20
N ASP A 60 -7.92 20.26 -8.07
CA ASP A 60 -7.44 20.52 -6.72
C ASP A 60 -6.58 19.38 -6.13
N TRP A 61 -6.03 18.50 -6.98
CA TRP A 61 -5.32 17.29 -6.55
C TRP A 61 -4.12 17.57 -5.61
N GLN A 62 -3.41 18.69 -5.83
CA GLN A 62 -2.28 19.14 -5.01
C GLN A 62 -2.71 19.45 -3.58
N ALA A 63 -3.84 20.14 -3.39
CA ALA A 63 -4.39 20.43 -2.07
C ALA A 63 -4.87 19.15 -1.37
N LYS A 64 -5.35 18.16 -2.13
CA LYS A 64 -5.76 16.86 -1.62
C LYS A 64 -4.60 15.93 -1.27
N TYR A 65 -3.38 16.18 -1.79
CA TYR A 65 -2.19 15.35 -1.53
C TYR A 65 -1.96 15.08 -0.04
N GLN A 66 -2.11 16.10 0.80
CA GLN A 66 -1.90 15.95 2.24
C GLN A 66 -2.81 14.87 2.86
N LYS A 67 -3.97 14.61 2.27
CA LYS A 67 -4.93 13.59 2.73
C LYS A 67 -4.62 12.19 2.20
N TRP A 68 -4.16 12.06 0.96
CA TRP A 68 -3.97 10.74 0.32
C TRP A 68 -2.51 10.26 0.29
N GLN A 69 -1.53 11.11 0.61
CA GLN A 69 -0.10 10.75 0.63
C GLN A 69 0.25 9.59 1.55
N LYS A 70 -0.61 9.29 2.53
CA LYS A 70 -0.46 8.19 3.49
C LYS A 70 -1.77 7.43 3.54
N MET A 71 -1.72 6.13 3.24
CA MET A 71 -2.88 5.25 3.26
C MET A 71 -2.55 3.94 3.96
N THR A 72 -3.54 3.33 4.59
CA THR A 72 -3.45 1.95 5.07
C THR A 72 -4.17 1.03 4.10
N LEU A 73 -3.44 0.10 3.49
CA LEU A 73 -4.01 -0.97 2.69
C LEU A 73 -4.23 -2.18 3.58
N VAL A 74 -5.45 -2.71 3.57
CA VAL A 74 -5.82 -3.94 4.26
C VAL A 74 -5.82 -5.08 3.24
N PHE A 75 -4.97 -6.07 3.47
CA PHE A 75 -4.85 -7.26 2.63
C PHE A 75 -5.44 -8.45 3.41
N ASP A 76 -6.65 -8.89 3.03
CA ASP A 76 -7.21 -10.16 3.47
C ASP A 76 -7.36 -11.10 2.27
N PRO A 77 -6.59 -12.21 2.20
CA PRO A 77 -6.73 -13.21 1.15
C PRO A 77 -8.15 -13.75 0.99
N LYS A 78 -8.99 -13.70 2.03
CA LYS A 78 -10.38 -14.16 1.96
C LYS A 78 -11.24 -13.28 1.05
N ASP A 79 -10.93 -11.99 0.94
CA ASP A 79 -11.70 -11.03 0.15
C ASP A 79 -11.16 -10.91 -1.30
N MET A 80 -10.18 -11.74 -1.67
CA MET A 80 -9.53 -11.70 -2.99
C MET A 80 -9.99 -12.80 -3.95
N PHE A 81 -10.88 -13.71 -3.52
CA PHE A 81 -11.42 -14.82 -4.30
C PHE A 81 -12.94 -14.83 -4.29
#